data_AF-A0A1V3PCG1-F1
#
_entry.id   AF-A0A1V3PCG1-F1
#
_cell.length_a   1.000
_cell.length_b   1.000
_cell.length_c   1.000
_cell.angle_alpha   90.00
_cell.angle_beta   90.00
_cell.angle_gamma   90.00
#
_symmetry.space_group_name_H-M   'P 1'
#
loop_
_entity.id
_entity.type
_entity.pdbx_description
1 polymer ?
#
loop_
_entity_poly.entity_id
_entity_poly.type
_entity_poly.pdbx_seq_one_letter_code
_entity_poly.pdbx_strand_id
1 'polypeptide(L)'
;MAYDTGDQDGKRLLLAIVEGGHVVADYRGEIYEDATLTVQSDSLHIDTARYVLAKGVRAFGLDVSGWASPNCGDGGDGPSRSLYIREGTHIRRVLADMVLSSWRYVREGNDRCNPSAPADAPTVIENTRYTLRVLPDTSHGFYDLQVTATTSRDDGKSSEDGGRYVLKYDGKQYPVPNAL
;
A
#
# COMPACT_ATOMS: atom_id res chain seq x y z
N MET A 1 3.36 -2.05 -16.22
CA MET A 1 4.58 -2.87 -16.41
C MET A 1 5.71 -2.24 -15.63
N ALA A 2 6.50 -3.03 -14.90
CA ALA A 2 7.78 -2.59 -14.36
C ALA A 2 8.92 -3.26 -15.13
N TYR A 3 10.02 -2.54 -15.35
CA TYR A 3 11.19 -3.05 -16.06
C TYR A 3 12.49 -2.48 -15.51
N ASP A 4 13.56 -3.25 -15.68
CA ASP A 4 14.91 -2.89 -15.24
C ASP A 4 15.58 -1.95 -16.25
N THR A 5 16.40 -1.02 -15.75
CA THR A 5 17.21 -0.12 -16.58
C THR A 5 18.71 -0.22 -16.33
N GLY A 6 19.18 -1.19 -15.53
CA GLY A 6 20.57 -1.36 -15.15
C GLY A 6 21.01 -0.56 -13.93
N ASP A 7 20.06 0.02 -13.19
CA ASP A 7 20.29 0.65 -11.88
C ASP A 7 19.85 -0.32 -10.79
N GLN A 8 20.70 -0.56 -9.78
CA GLN A 8 20.57 -1.75 -8.92
C GLN A 8 19.39 -1.68 -7.94
N ASP A 9 18.87 -0.48 -7.67
CA ASP A 9 17.92 -0.23 -6.58
C ASP A 9 16.55 0.31 -7.05
N GLY A 10 16.30 0.34 -8.36
CA GLY A 10 15.08 0.95 -8.91
C GLY A 10 14.55 0.27 -10.17
N LYS A 11 13.24 -0.01 -10.17
CA LYS A 11 12.50 -0.45 -11.36
C LYS A 11 11.72 0.71 -11.95
N ARG A 12 11.74 0.87 -13.27
CA ARG A 12 10.87 1.85 -13.94
C ARG A 12 9.46 1.32 -14.08
N LEU A 13 8.48 2.12 -13.67
CA LEU A 13 7.05 1.83 -13.80
C LEU A 13 6.46 2.59 -14.99
N LEU A 14 5.81 1.85 -15.89
CA LEU A 14 4.92 2.40 -16.92
C LEU A 14 3.48 1.91 -16.66
N LEU A 15 2.56 2.85 -16.49
CA LEU A 15 1.13 2.62 -16.55
C LEU A 15 0.59 3.26 -17.82
N ALA A 16 -0.30 2.57 -18.52
CA ALA A 16 -0.89 3.06 -19.76
C ALA A 16 -2.37 2.68 -19.85
N ILE A 17 -3.19 3.61 -20.32
CA ILE A 17 -4.56 3.33 -20.77
C ILE A 17 -4.50 3.12 -22.28
N VAL A 18 -5.02 1.99 -22.72
CA VAL A 18 -5.03 1.60 -24.14
C VAL A 18 -6.47 1.54 -24.64
N GLU A 19 -6.78 2.32 -25.66
CA GLU A 19 -8.08 2.36 -26.33
C GLU A 19 -7.86 2.11 -27.83
N GLY A 20 -8.57 1.14 -28.42
CA GLY A 20 -8.44 0.82 -29.85
C GLY A 20 -7.02 0.43 -30.30
N GLY A 21 -6.18 -0.07 -29.39
CA GLY A 21 -4.77 -0.42 -29.68
C GLY A 21 -3.78 0.73 -29.56
N HIS A 22 -4.23 1.93 -29.18
CA HIS A 22 -3.37 3.10 -28.99
C HIS A 22 -3.26 3.47 -27.51
N VAL A 23 -2.07 3.86 -27.08
CA VAL A 23 -1.88 4.47 -25.76
C VAL A 23 -2.49 5.87 -25.80
N VAL A 24 -3.54 6.08 -25.00
CA VAL A 24 -4.27 7.36 -24.93
C VAL A 24 -3.92 8.17 -23.69
N ALA A 25 -3.30 7.54 -22.69
CA ALA A 25 -2.71 8.21 -21.54
C ALA A 25 -1.65 7.30 -20.88
N ASP A 26 -0.58 7.90 -20.35
CA ASP A 26 0.44 7.16 -19.62
C ASP A 26 0.92 7.88 -18.34
N TYR A 27 1.50 7.07 -17.44
CA TYR A 27 2.29 7.51 -16.30
C TYR A 27 3.62 6.78 -16.33
N ARG A 28 4.68 7.54 -16.06
CA ARG A 28 6.04 7.03 -15.90
C ARG A 28 6.52 7.39 -14.52
N GLY A 29 7.01 6.40 -13.79
CA GLY A 29 7.55 6.57 -12.45
C GLY A 29 8.60 5.52 -12.14
N GLU A 30 8.93 5.43 -10.86
CA GLU A 30 9.90 4.50 -10.33
C GLU A 30 9.26 3.75 -9.16
N ILE A 31 9.62 2.47 -9.04
CA ILE A 31 9.40 1.67 -7.84
C ILE A 31 10.80 1.46 -7.27
N TYR A 32 11.02 2.04 -6.09
CA TYR A 32 12.26 1.83 -5.35
C TYR A 32 12.22 0.45 -4.70
N GLU A 33 13.26 -0.33 -4.93
CA GLU A 33 13.48 -1.60 -4.26
C GLU A 33 14.39 -1.36 -3.05
N ASP A 34 14.15 -2.07 -1.96
CA ASP A 34 14.98 -2.01 -0.76
C ASP A 34 15.04 -3.37 -0.07
N ALA A 35 15.59 -3.42 1.15
CA ALA A 35 15.72 -4.66 1.91
C ALA A 35 14.37 -5.33 2.26
N THR A 36 13.25 -4.63 2.10
CA THR A 36 11.88 -5.06 2.40
C THR A 36 10.99 -5.14 1.15
N LEU A 37 11.42 -4.59 0.01
CA LEU A 37 10.69 -4.63 -1.26
C LEU A 37 11.57 -5.12 -2.42
N THR A 38 11.22 -6.29 -2.95
CA THR A 38 11.72 -6.81 -4.24
C THR A 38 10.54 -7.06 -5.17
N VAL A 39 10.58 -6.45 -6.36
CA VAL A 39 9.56 -6.51 -7.41
C VAL A 39 9.81 -7.69 -8.34
N GLN A 40 8.85 -8.60 -8.39
CA GLN A 40 8.84 -9.75 -9.28
C GLN A 40 7.68 -9.65 -10.28
N SER A 41 7.54 -10.65 -11.15
CA SER A 41 6.52 -10.66 -12.22
C SER A 41 5.08 -10.56 -11.72
N ASP A 42 4.81 -10.99 -10.49
CA ASP A 42 3.50 -11.00 -9.84
C ASP A 42 3.34 -9.93 -8.75
N SER A 43 4.34 -9.07 -8.56
CA SER A 43 4.33 -8.00 -7.56
C SER A 43 3.37 -6.86 -7.87
N LEU A 44 2.82 -6.79 -9.09
CA LEU A 44 1.97 -5.69 -9.54
C LEU A 44 0.54 -6.16 -9.79
N HIS A 45 -0.42 -5.56 -9.09
CA HIS A 45 -1.83 -5.85 -9.27
C HIS A 45 -2.64 -4.57 -9.52
N ILE A 46 -3.53 -4.60 -10.51
CA ILE A 46 -4.43 -3.46 -10.80
C ILE A 46 -5.72 -3.66 -10.01
N ASP A 47 -5.97 -2.75 -9.06
CA ASP A 47 -7.24 -2.69 -8.35
C ASP A 47 -8.22 -1.79 -9.12
N THR A 48 -9.31 -2.39 -9.58
CA THR A 48 -10.36 -1.67 -10.33
C THR A 48 -11.58 -1.35 -9.47
N ALA A 49 -11.44 -1.23 -8.14
CA ALA A 49 -12.54 -0.84 -7.28
C ALA A 49 -13.13 0.52 -7.72
N ARG A 50 -14.34 0.83 -7.24
CA ARG A 50 -15.08 2.02 -7.66
C ARG A 50 -14.61 3.26 -6.87
N TYR A 51 -13.42 3.76 -7.18
CA TYR A 51 -12.91 5.02 -6.65
C TYR A 51 -13.41 6.21 -7.49
N VAL A 52 -14.66 6.63 -7.29
CA VAL A 52 -15.13 7.89 -7.85
C VAL A 52 -14.65 9.00 -6.91
N LEU A 53 -13.66 9.77 -7.32
CA LEU A 53 -13.01 10.78 -6.47
C LEU A 53 -13.58 12.18 -6.67
N ALA A 54 -14.29 12.43 -7.77
CA ALA A 54 -15.10 13.60 -7.99
C ALA A 54 -16.13 13.27 -9.08
N LYS A 55 -17.05 14.19 -9.37
CA LYS A 55 -17.99 14.01 -10.49
C LYS A 55 -17.22 13.83 -11.81
N GLY A 56 -17.31 12.65 -12.40
CA GLY A 56 -16.62 12.30 -13.65
C GLY A 56 -15.14 11.94 -13.49
N VAL A 57 -14.60 11.93 -12.27
CA VAL A 57 -13.21 11.55 -11.99
C VAL A 57 -13.19 10.20 -11.31
N ARG A 58 -12.73 9.18 -12.03
CA ARG A 58 -12.54 7.83 -11.50
C ARG A 58 -11.05 7.52 -11.40
N ALA A 59 -10.64 7.01 -10.24
CA ALA A 59 -9.33 6.44 -10.04
C ALA A 59 -9.32 4.92 -10.21
N PHE A 60 -8.12 4.38 -10.43
CA PHE A 60 -7.79 2.97 -10.30
C PHE A 60 -6.58 2.83 -9.37
N GLY A 61 -6.47 1.69 -8.70
CA GLY A 61 -5.35 1.36 -7.84
C GLY A 61 -4.27 0.56 -8.56
N LEU A 62 -3.03 0.77 -8.15
CA LEU A 62 -1.92 -0.17 -8.37
C LEU A 62 -1.45 -0.62 -6.99
N ASP A 63 -1.52 -1.92 -6.77
CA ASP A 63 -0.88 -2.56 -5.62
C ASP A 63 0.51 -3.02 -6.01
N VAL A 64 1.45 -2.78 -5.10
CA VAL A 64 2.83 -3.25 -5.19
C VAL A 64 3.10 -4.12 -3.97
N SER A 65 3.43 -5.39 -4.20
CA SER A 65 3.78 -6.34 -3.14
C SER A 65 5.24 -6.79 -3.25
N GLY A 66 5.96 -6.65 -2.15
CA GLY A 66 7.32 -7.17 -2.02
C GLY A 66 7.35 -8.63 -1.56
N TRP A 67 8.46 -9.29 -1.86
CA TRP A 67 8.75 -10.66 -1.44
C TRP A 67 9.85 -10.76 -0.38
N ALA A 68 10.43 -9.63 0.06
CA ALA A 68 11.52 -9.67 1.02
C ALA A 68 10.96 -9.84 2.44
N SER A 69 11.42 -10.88 3.13
CA SER A 69 11.12 -11.15 4.53
C SER A 69 12.41 -10.99 5.34
N PRO A 70 12.52 -9.99 6.23
CA PRO A 70 13.70 -9.82 7.05
C PRO A 70 13.93 -11.05 7.94
N ASN A 71 15.17 -11.52 8.03
CA ASN A 71 15.51 -12.74 8.77
C ASN A 71 15.15 -12.65 10.27
N CYS A 72 15.27 -11.46 10.85
CA CYS A 72 14.99 -11.14 12.26
C CYS A 72 14.29 -9.77 12.37
N GLY A 73 13.25 -9.52 11.56
CA GLY A 73 12.48 -8.28 11.64
C GLY A 73 11.45 -8.33 12.76
N ASP A 74 11.25 -7.21 13.45
CA ASP A 74 10.24 -7.08 14.51
C ASP A 74 8.80 -6.88 13.97
N GLY A 75 8.69 -6.79 12.63
CA GLY A 75 7.47 -6.59 11.88
C GLY A 75 7.76 -6.41 10.40
N GLY A 76 6.71 -6.13 9.64
CA GLY A 76 6.83 -5.82 8.22
C GLY A 76 5.54 -5.33 7.61
N ASP A 77 5.68 -4.59 6.52
CA ASP A 77 4.58 -4.15 5.68
C ASP A 77 4.31 -5.18 4.59
N GLY A 78 3.03 -5.33 4.27
CA GLY A 78 2.56 -6.09 3.12
C GLY A 78 2.45 -5.19 1.88
N PRO A 79 1.49 -5.47 0.98
CA PRO A 79 1.33 -4.68 -0.23
C PRO A 79 1.02 -3.21 0.08
N SER A 80 1.52 -2.31 -0.75
CA SER A 80 1.14 -0.90 -0.75
C SER A 80 0.24 -0.57 -1.94
N ARG A 81 -0.60 0.46 -1.81
CA ARG A 81 -1.53 0.91 -2.84
C ARG A 81 -1.31 2.36 -3.19
N SER A 82 -1.10 2.60 -4.48
CA SER A 82 -1.19 3.93 -5.09
C SER A 82 -2.49 4.07 -5.87
N LEU A 83 -3.15 5.24 -5.82
CA LEU A 83 -4.31 5.56 -6.67
C LEU A 83 -3.91 6.52 -7.77
N TYR A 84 -4.43 6.29 -8.96
CA TYR A 84 -4.15 7.09 -10.16
C TYR A 84 -5.44 7.51 -10.84
N ILE A 85 -5.44 8.72 -11.40
CA ILE A 85 -6.52 9.24 -12.25
C ILE A 85 -6.01 9.53 -13.66
N ARG A 86 -6.92 9.52 -14.64
CA ARG A 86 -6.65 10.05 -15.98
C ARG A 86 -6.96 11.54 -16.03
N GLU A 87 -6.03 12.32 -16.56
CA GLU A 87 -6.17 13.75 -16.85
C GLU A 87 -5.78 14.01 -18.31
N GLY A 88 -6.80 14.02 -19.18
CA GLY A 88 -6.58 14.12 -20.63
C GLY A 88 -5.74 12.96 -21.15
N THR A 89 -4.53 13.29 -21.61
CA THR A 89 -3.53 12.35 -22.15
C THR A 89 -2.49 11.91 -21.13
N HIS A 90 -2.66 12.24 -19.85
CA HIS A 90 -1.72 11.86 -18.78
C HIS A 90 -2.44 11.06 -17.71
N ILE A 91 -1.69 10.18 -17.04
CA ILE A 91 -2.11 9.53 -15.80
C ILE A 91 -1.37 10.21 -14.65
N ARG A 92 -2.08 10.58 -13.60
CA ARG A 92 -1.52 11.24 -12.41
C ARG A 92 -1.79 10.44 -11.16
N ARG A 93 -0.77 10.26 -10.33
CA ARG A 93 -0.89 9.66 -9.00
C ARG A 93 -1.53 10.67 -8.04
N VAL A 94 -2.54 10.22 -7.30
CA VAL A 94 -3.30 11.01 -6.32
C VAL A 94 -3.25 10.42 -4.91
N LEU A 95 -2.92 9.15 -4.74
CA LEU A 95 -2.54 8.54 -3.46
C LEU A 95 -1.24 7.79 -3.72
N ALA A 96 -0.25 7.96 -2.86
CA ALA A 96 1.05 7.29 -3.00
C ALA A 96 1.22 6.24 -1.91
N ASP A 97 1.46 5.01 -2.35
CA ASP A 97 2.15 3.95 -1.61
C ASP A 97 1.59 3.67 -0.20
N MET A 98 0.26 3.72 -0.06
CA MET A 98 -0.43 3.45 1.21
C MET A 98 -0.38 1.96 1.55
N VAL A 99 0.22 1.59 2.68
CA VAL A 99 0.27 0.20 3.15
C VAL A 99 -1.14 -0.38 3.35
N LEU A 100 -1.39 -1.57 2.79
CA LEU A 100 -2.68 -2.28 2.88
C LEU A 100 -2.73 -3.29 4.02
N SER A 101 -1.57 -3.74 4.49
CA SER A 101 -1.47 -4.62 5.65
C SER A 101 -0.09 -4.52 6.26
N SER A 102 0.01 -4.77 7.56
CA SER A 102 1.28 -4.90 8.26
C SER A 102 1.18 -5.99 9.32
N TRP A 103 2.31 -6.44 9.83
CA TRP A 103 2.40 -7.34 10.96
C TRP A 103 3.53 -6.90 11.89
N ARG A 104 3.41 -7.26 13.17
CA ARG A 104 4.45 -7.02 14.18
C ARG A 104 4.41 -8.06 15.28
N TYR A 105 5.55 -8.29 15.94
CA TYR A 105 5.55 -9.03 17.19
C TYR A 105 4.93 -8.18 18.31
N VAL A 106 4.01 -8.79 19.03
CA VAL A 106 3.48 -8.25 20.30
C VAL A 106 4.02 -9.02 21.51
N ARG A 107 4.60 -10.19 21.25
CA ARG A 107 5.48 -10.93 22.16
C ARG A 107 6.43 -11.76 21.33
N GLU A 108 7.72 -11.58 21.56
CA GLU A 108 8.74 -12.45 20.98
C GLU A 108 8.90 -13.72 21.83
N GLY A 109 8.90 -14.86 21.17
CA GLY A 109 9.19 -16.15 21.79
C GLY A 109 10.68 -16.49 21.75
N ASN A 110 11.01 -17.73 22.14
CA ASN A 110 12.35 -18.25 21.89
C ASN A 110 12.45 -18.66 20.42
N ASP A 111 13.21 -17.89 19.64
CA ASP A 111 13.53 -18.20 18.25
C ASP A 111 14.99 -17.88 17.93
N ARG A 112 15.38 -18.03 16.65
CA ARG A 112 16.76 -17.79 16.19
C ARG A 112 17.22 -16.33 16.40
N CYS A 113 16.30 -15.40 16.55
CA CYS A 113 16.52 -13.97 16.70
C CYS A 113 16.43 -13.53 18.17
N ASN A 114 15.72 -14.28 19.01
CA ASN A 114 15.63 -14.06 20.45
C ASN A 114 15.96 -15.35 21.26
N PRO A 115 17.22 -15.82 21.24
CA PRO A 115 17.62 -17.04 21.95
C PRO A 115 17.62 -16.89 23.48
N SER A 116 17.56 -15.66 23.99
CA SER A 116 17.51 -15.32 25.42
C SER A 116 16.13 -15.48 26.06
N ALA A 117 15.06 -15.59 25.26
CA ALA A 117 13.72 -15.80 25.79
C ALA A 117 13.60 -17.19 26.45
N PRO A 118 12.67 -17.38 27.42
CA PRO A 118 12.38 -18.70 27.97
C PRO A 118 12.04 -19.72 26.87
N ALA A 119 12.50 -20.97 26.99
CA ALA A 119 12.39 -21.99 25.95
C ALA A 119 10.94 -22.28 25.49
N ASP A 120 9.96 -22.01 26.34
CA ASP A 120 8.53 -22.17 26.12
C ASP A 120 7.79 -20.85 25.86
N ALA A 121 8.50 -19.73 25.75
CA ALA A 121 7.90 -18.43 25.46
C ALA A 121 7.31 -18.46 24.04
N PRO A 122 5.99 -18.26 23.89
CA PRO A 122 5.36 -18.30 22.58
C PRO A 122 5.49 -16.94 21.87
N THR A 123 5.82 -16.98 20.59
CA THR A 123 5.72 -15.83 19.70
C THR A 123 4.25 -15.51 19.45
N VAL A 124 3.92 -14.22 19.46
CA VAL A 124 2.59 -13.72 19.13
C VAL A 124 2.71 -12.59 18.14
N ILE A 125 1.97 -12.71 17.03
CA ILE A 125 1.94 -11.74 15.94
C ILE A 125 0.60 -11.02 15.97
N GLU A 126 0.66 -9.70 15.88
CA GLU A 126 -0.48 -8.87 15.53
C GLU A 126 -0.42 -8.51 14.05
N ASN A 127 -1.54 -8.71 13.35
CA ASN A 127 -1.72 -8.34 11.95
C ASN A 127 -2.69 -7.17 11.87
N THR A 128 -2.35 -6.18 11.07
CA THR A 128 -3.20 -5.03 10.74
C THR A 128 -3.56 -5.08 9.26
N ARG A 129 -4.83 -4.85 8.94
CA ARG A 129 -5.31 -4.67 7.57
C ARG A 129 -5.92 -3.29 7.42
N TYR A 130 -5.54 -2.57 6.38
CA TYR A 130 -6.05 -1.26 6.03
C TYR A 130 -7.00 -1.37 4.84
N THR A 131 -8.14 -0.68 4.92
CA THR A 131 -9.12 -0.61 3.83
C THR A 131 -9.46 0.83 3.50
N LEU A 132 -9.72 1.10 2.21
CA LEU A 132 -10.06 2.42 1.70
C LEU A 132 -11.53 2.52 1.32
N ARG A 133 -12.17 3.61 1.73
CA ARG A 133 -13.54 3.97 1.37
C ARG A 133 -13.61 5.42 0.93
N VAL A 134 -14.33 5.71 -0.14
CA VAL A 134 -14.66 7.09 -0.53
C VAL A 134 -15.78 7.64 0.35
N LEU A 135 -15.59 8.83 0.89
CA LEU A 135 -16.57 9.57 1.68
C LEU A 135 -17.33 10.61 0.83
N PRO A 136 -18.51 11.08 1.27
CA PRO A 136 -19.26 12.11 0.55
C PRO A 136 -18.70 13.52 0.74
N ASP A 137 -17.95 13.77 1.82
CA ASP A 137 -17.31 15.05 2.10
C ASP A 137 -16.25 15.35 1.04
N THR A 138 -15.99 16.64 0.79
CA THR A 138 -15.06 17.07 -0.25
C THR A 138 -14.00 18.04 0.28
N SER A 139 -12.77 17.85 -0.15
CA SER A 139 -11.65 18.77 0.03
C SER A 139 -11.04 19.09 -1.34
N HIS A 140 -10.86 20.38 -1.65
CA HIS A 140 -10.27 20.85 -2.92
C HIS A 140 -10.90 20.21 -4.18
N GLY A 141 -12.22 20.00 -4.16
CA GLY A 141 -12.99 19.46 -5.29
C GLY A 141 -12.97 17.95 -5.44
N PHE A 142 -12.25 17.22 -4.58
CA PHE A 142 -12.22 15.77 -4.52
C PHE A 142 -12.92 15.28 -3.25
N TYR A 143 -13.55 14.11 -3.32
CA TYR A 143 -14.12 13.41 -2.19
C TYR A 143 -13.01 12.95 -1.22
N ASP A 144 -13.25 13.06 0.08
CA ASP A 144 -12.33 12.58 1.10
C ASP A 144 -12.27 11.04 1.11
N LEU A 145 -11.15 10.48 1.57
CA LEU A 145 -10.98 9.03 1.72
C LEU A 145 -10.93 8.65 3.19
N GLN A 146 -11.63 7.60 3.57
CA GLN A 146 -11.49 6.97 4.88
C GLN A 146 -10.58 5.75 4.77
N VAL A 147 -9.54 5.73 5.59
CA VAL A 147 -8.77 4.53 5.91
C VAL A 147 -9.35 3.92 7.17
N THR A 148 -9.60 2.62 7.16
CA THR A 148 -9.99 1.85 8.35
C THR A 148 -8.96 0.77 8.59
N ALA A 149 -8.37 0.76 9.78
CA ALA A 149 -7.46 -0.28 10.21
C ALA A 149 -8.24 -1.34 11.00
N THR A 150 -7.92 -2.60 10.77
CA THR A 150 -8.48 -3.74 11.51
C THR A 150 -7.34 -4.63 11.96
N THR A 151 -7.24 -4.81 13.26
CA THR A 151 -6.16 -5.56 13.91
C THR A 151 -6.66 -6.95 14.30
N SER A 152 -5.75 -7.92 14.38
CA SER A 152 -6.02 -9.27 14.85
C SER A 152 -4.75 -9.90 15.41
N ARG A 153 -4.88 -10.80 16.38
CA ARG A 153 -3.76 -11.55 16.95
C ARG A 153 -3.89 -13.04 16.68
N ASP A 154 -2.77 -13.70 16.43
CA ASP A 154 -2.72 -15.15 16.21
C ASP A 154 -3.00 -15.96 17.50
N ASP A 155 -2.81 -15.36 18.68
CA ASP A 155 -3.19 -15.92 19.98
C ASP A 155 -4.68 -15.80 20.31
N GLY A 156 -5.49 -15.25 19.39
CA GLY A 156 -6.94 -15.11 19.52
C GLY A 156 -7.39 -14.08 20.56
N LYS A 157 -6.46 -13.34 21.18
CA LYS A 157 -6.80 -12.25 22.10
C LYS A 157 -7.23 -11.00 21.34
N SER A 158 -7.99 -10.15 22.01
CA SER A 158 -8.35 -8.84 21.48
C SER A 158 -7.10 -8.00 21.24
N SER A 159 -7.03 -7.40 20.06
CA SER A 159 -6.13 -6.30 19.72
C SER A 159 -6.81 -4.95 20.00
N GLU A 160 -6.02 -3.89 20.07
CA GLU A 160 -6.57 -2.53 20.12
C GLU A 160 -7.28 -2.19 18.82
N ASP A 161 -8.34 -1.37 18.88
CA ASP A 161 -9.02 -0.88 17.67
C ASP A 161 -8.00 -0.08 16.83
N GLY A 162 -7.75 -0.52 15.60
CA GLY A 162 -6.84 0.16 14.68
C GLY A 162 -7.35 1.55 14.27
N GLY A 163 -8.64 1.83 14.47
CA GLY A 163 -9.18 3.16 14.27
C GLY A 163 -9.47 3.52 12.81
N ARG A 164 -9.79 4.81 12.62
CA ARG A 164 -10.23 5.37 11.33
C ARG A 164 -9.57 6.72 11.10
N TYR A 165 -9.09 6.92 9.90
CA TYR A 165 -8.39 8.13 9.47
C TYR A 165 -9.05 8.69 8.22
N VAL A 166 -9.20 10.00 8.15
CA VAL A 166 -9.74 10.68 6.96
C VAL A 166 -8.60 11.40 6.25
N LEU A 167 -8.33 10.97 5.01
CA LEU A 167 -7.39 11.61 4.11
C LEU A 167 -8.15 12.67 3.32
N LYS A 168 -7.80 13.93 3.54
CA LYS A 168 -8.33 15.07 2.81
C LYS A 168 -7.43 15.36 1.62
N TYR A 169 -8.02 15.53 0.45
CA TYR A 169 -7.26 15.92 -0.74
C TYR A 169 -6.69 17.33 -0.55
N ASP A 170 -5.38 17.49 -0.75
CA ASP A 170 -4.65 18.76 -0.51
C ASP A 170 -4.61 19.69 -1.74
N GLY A 171 -5.28 19.30 -2.83
CA GLY A 171 -5.23 19.95 -4.14
C GLY A 171 -4.31 19.25 -5.13
N LYS A 172 -3.40 18.38 -4.64
CA LYS A 172 -2.47 17.59 -5.45
C LYS A 172 -2.59 16.08 -5.19
N GLN A 173 -2.73 15.68 -3.94
CA GLN A 173 -2.79 14.28 -3.53
C GLN A 173 -3.54 14.11 -2.20
N TYR A 174 -3.80 12.86 -1.83
CA TYR A 174 -4.19 12.47 -0.48
C TYR A 174 -2.90 12.18 0.31
N PRO A 175 -2.52 13.02 1.28
CA PRO A 175 -1.37 12.75 2.12
C PRO A 175 -1.67 11.56 3.03
N VAL A 176 -0.79 10.55 3.00
CA VAL A 176 -0.84 9.42 3.92
C VAL A 176 0.04 9.77 5.13
N PRO A 177 -0.48 9.71 6.36
CA PRO A 177 0.32 9.91 7.57
C PRO A 177 1.43 8.84 7.67
N ASN A 178 2.57 9.20 8.25
CA ASN A 178 3.67 8.26 8.51
C ASN A 178 3.28 7.11 9.48
N ALA A 179 2.20 7.28 10.24
CA ALA A 179 1.62 6.26 11.09
C ALA A 179 0.12 6.17 10.79
N LEU A 180 -0.30 5.04 10.19
CA LEU A 180 -1.69 4.65 10.00
C LEU A 180 -2.12 3.65 11.07
#